data_AF-A0A358NEW2-F1
#
_entry.id   AF-A0A358NEW2-F1
#
_cell.length_a   1.000
_cell.length_b   1.000
_cell.length_c   1.000
_cell.angle_alpha   90.00
_cell.angle_beta   90.00
_cell.angle_gamma   90.00
#
_symmetry.space_group_name_H-M   'P 1'
#
loop_
_entity.id
_entity.type
_entity.pdbx_description
1 polymer ?
#
loop_
_entity_poly.entity_id
_entity_poly.type
_entity_poly.pdbx_seq_one_letter_code
_entity_poly.pdbx_strand_id
1 'polypeptide(L)'
;MIVKLTVKDMVQLLEPKGVQLISGKTGLSNRISFVHLMFNKESLNISTKEYLILIPFNLFGNNVEIQKGFIRHFYESGSAGIGMKLQLGEVLSKEIIQLADSLNFPLFEIPFELALSDVMNEVNISIFDK
;
A
#
# COMPACT_ATOMS: atom_id res chain seq x y z
N MET A 1 17.49 -20.63 -1.72
CA MET A 1 17.29 -19.24 -1.27
C MET A 1 15.87 -18.89 -1.68
N ILE A 2 14.93 -18.73 -0.74
CA ILE A 2 13.54 -18.39 -1.10
C ILE A 2 13.57 -16.94 -1.59
N VAL A 3 13.27 -16.72 -2.87
CA VAL A 3 13.22 -15.38 -3.47
C VAL A 3 11.92 -14.74 -2.99
N LYS A 4 12.02 -13.75 -2.10
CA LYS A 4 10.84 -13.09 -1.53
C LYS A 4 10.38 -11.95 -2.43
N LEU A 5 9.08 -11.88 -2.70
CA LEU A 5 8.47 -10.76 -3.43
C LEU A 5 8.71 -9.44 -2.69
N THR A 6 9.12 -8.41 -3.41
CA THR A 6 9.31 -7.06 -2.88
C THR A 6 8.25 -6.10 -3.42
N VAL A 7 8.13 -4.95 -2.78
CA VAL A 7 7.33 -3.83 -3.28
C VAL A 7 7.75 -3.44 -4.70
N LYS A 8 9.05 -3.42 -5.01
CA LYS A 8 9.54 -3.14 -6.36
C LYS A 8 8.96 -4.09 -7.39
N ASP A 9 8.97 -5.39 -7.08
CA ASP A 9 8.43 -6.42 -7.97
C ASP A 9 6.93 -6.23 -8.19
N MET A 10 6.18 -5.93 -7.12
CA MET A 10 4.74 -5.64 -7.21
C MET A 10 4.46 -4.41 -8.08
N VAL A 11 5.21 -3.32 -7.93
CA VAL A 11 5.02 -2.12 -8.75
C VAL A 11 5.29 -2.44 -10.23
N GLN A 12 6.36 -3.16 -10.54
CA GLN A 12 6.66 -3.55 -11.93
C GLN A 12 5.59 -4.46 -12.54
N LEU A 13 5.02 -5.35 -11.74
CA LEU A 13 3.94 -6.24 -12.16
C LEU A 13 2.65 -5.47 -12.50
N LEU A 14 2.34 -4.43 -11.72
CA LEU A 14 1.06 -3.72 -11.79
C LEU A 14 1.11 -2.37 -12.54
N GLU A 15 2.30 -1.86 -12.85
CA GLU A 15 2.50 -0.62 -13.63
C GLU A 15 1.74 -0.65 -14.98
N PRO A 16 1.71 -1.75 -15.76
CA PRO A 16 0.91 -1.82 -16.98
C PRO A 16 -0.61 -1.67 -16.76
N LYS A 17 -1.09 -1.91 -15.53
CA LYS A 17 -2.49 -1.72 -15.12
C LYS A 17 -2.73 -0.33 -14.50
N GLY A 18 -1.72 0.54 -14.52
CA GLY A 18 -1.80 1.92 -14.04
C GLY A 18 -1.52 2.10 -12.55
N VAL A 19 -1.07 1.08 -11.82
CA VAL A 19 -0.65 1.24 -10.42
C VAL A 19 0.66 2.01 -10.36
N GLN A 20 0.72 3.06 -9.54
CA GLN A 20 1.85 3.99 -9.49
C GLN A 20 2.33 4.24 -8.06
N LEU A 21 3.64 4.33 -7.86
CA LEU A 21 4.21 4.78 -6.59
C LEU A 21 4.03 6.29 -6.45
N ILE A 22 3.41 6.73 -5.36
CA ILE A 22 3.20 8.15 -5.02
C ILE A 22 4.34 8.69 -4.14
N SER A 23 4.80 7.89 -3.16
CA SER A 23 5.82 8.30 -2.17
C SER A 23 6.52 7.09 -1.56
N GLY A 24 7.63 7.30 -0.84
CA GLY A 24 8.33 6.27 -0.08
C GLY A 24 9.25 5.39 -0.93
N LYS A 25 9.87 5.95 -1.97
CA LYS A 25 10.70 5.22 -2.96
C LYS A 25 11.80 4.36 -2.36
N THR A 26 12.39 4.74 -1.23
CA THR A 26 13.45 3.94 -0.59
C THR A 26 12.89 2.63 0.00
N GLY A 27 11.59 2.57 0.31
CA GLY A 27 10.91 1.36 0.81
C GLY A 27 10.57 0.32 -0.26
N LEU A 28 11.00 0.51 -1.53
CA LEU A 28 10.74 -0.45 -2.61
C LEU A 28 11.35 -1.84 -2.34
N SER A 29 12.35 -1.94 -1.45
CA SER A 29 12.92 -3.22 -1.00
C SER A 29 12.11 -3.94 0.09
N ASN A 30 11.02 -3.34 0.58
CA ASN A 30 10.15 -3.95 1.57
C ASN A 30 9.60 -5.26 1.02
N ARG A 31 9.60 -6.30 1.85
CA ARG A 31 9.10 -7.63 1.50
C ARG A 31 7.60 -7.67 1.64
N ILE A 32 6.95 -8.37 0.71
CA ILE A 32 5.52 -8.65 0.74
C ILE A 32 5.36 -10.15 1.00
N SER A 33 4.76 -10.50 2.13
CA SER A 33 4.42 -11.88 2.50
C SER A 33 2.93 -12.17 2.34
N PHE A 34 2.10 -11.13 2.33
CA PHE A 34 0.66 -11.24 2.21
C PHE A 34 0.05 -9.91 1.76
N VAL A 35 -1.14 -9.95 1.17
CA VAL A 35 -1.92 -8.76 0.82
C VAL A 35 -3.21 -8.73 1.63
N HIS A 36 -3.46 -7.64 2.35
CA HIS A 36 -4.66 -7.46 3.16
C HIS A 36 -5.57 -6.39 2.56
N LEU A 37 -6.80 -6.78 2.19
CA LEU A 37 -7.86 -5.83 1.85
C LEU A 37 -8.54 -5.36 3.12
N MET A 38 -8.55 -4.05 3.33
CA MET A 38 -9.17 -3.44 4.50
C MET A 38 -10.28 -2.47 4.07
N PHE A 39 -11.47 -2.69 4.60
CA PHE A 39 -12.67 -1.89 4.31
C PHE A 39 -13.23 -1.17 5.54
N ASN A 40 -12.69 -1.45 6.72
CA ASN A 40 -13.02 -0.80 7.99
C ASN A 40 -11.76 -0.68 8.87
N LYS A 41 -11.84 0.06 9.97
CA LYS A 41 -10.70 0.27 10.88
C LYS A 41 -10.62 -0.74 12.03
N GLU A 42 -11.42 -1.80 12.01
CA GLU A 42 -11.46 -2.80 13.08
C GLU A 42 -10.22 -3.71 13.05
N SER A 43 -9.60 -3.89 11.88
CA SER A 43 -8.42 -4.73 11.69
C SER A 43 -7.09 -4.06 12.09
N LEU A 44 -7.10 -2.84 12.61
CA LEU A 44 -5.88 -2.13 13.05
C LEU A 44 -5.13 -2.86 14.17
N ASN A 45 -5.76 -3.79 14.89
CA ASN A 45 -5.10 -4.54 15.97
C ASN A 45 -4.37 -5.81 15.49
N ILE A 46 -4.39 -6.11 14.19
CA ILE A 46 -3.78 -7.31 13.63
C ILE A 46 -2.30 -7.04 13.30
N SER A 47 -1.43 -8.04 13.50
CA SER A 47 -0.05 -7.96 13.01
C SER A 47 -0.03 -7.87 11.49
N THR A 48 0.57 -6.81 10.97
CA THR A 48 0.64 -6.52 9.52
C THR A 48 2.07 -6.48 9.00
N LYS A 49 2.99 -7.17 9.70
CA LYS A 49 4.39 -7.26 9.31
C LYS A 49 4.54 -7.89 7.92
N GLU A 50 5.27 -7.23 7.04
CA GLU A 50 5.46 -7.60 5.63
C GLU A 50 4.14 -7.67 4.82
N TYR A 51 3.02 -7.12 5.32
CA TYR A 51 1.76 -7.10 4.57
C TYR A 51 1.70 -5.87 3.66
N LEU A 52 1.22 -6.05 2.43
CA LEU A 52 0.75 -4.96 1.59
C LEU A 52 -0.72 -4.68 1.92
N ILE A 53 -1.02 -3.45 2.32
CA ILE A 53 -2.37 -3.06 2.74
C ILE A 53 -3.07 -2.36 1.58
N LEU A 54 -4.24 -2.83 1.17
CA LEU A 54 -5.02 -2.21 0.12
C LEU A 54 -6.33 -1.64 0.69
N ILE A 55 -6.60 -0.38 0.40
CA ILE A 55 -7.77 0.33 0.91
C ILE A 55 -8.48 1.13 -0.18
N PRO A 56 -9.82 1.28 -0.11
CA PRO A 56 -10.49 2.39 -0.77
C PRO A 56 -10.04 3.72 -0.14
N PHE A 57 -9.89 4.78 -0.94
CA PHE A 57 -9.37 6.07 -0.44
C PHE A 57 -10.22 6.69 0.68
N ASN A 58 -11.55 6.54 0.63
CA ASN A 58 -12.45 7.08 1.65
C ASN A 58 -12.16 6.55 3.08
N LEU A 59 -11.55 5.37 3.23
CA LEU A 59 -11.15 4.82 4.53
C LEU A 59 -10.04 5.65 5.19
N PHE A 60 -9.20 6.27 4.35
CA PHE A 60 -8.13 7.16 4.79
C PHE A 60 -8.69 8.42 5.47
N GLY A 61 -9.92 8.80 5.12
CA GLY A 61 -10.62 9.95 5.69
C GLY A 61 -10.12 11.28 5.13
N ASN A 62 -10.56 12.39 5.71
CA ASN A 62 -10.25 13.76 5.25
C ASN A 62 -9.46 14.61 6.25
N ASN A 63 -9.19 14.08 7.46
CA ASN A 63 -8.42 14.78 8.47
C ASN A 63 -6.95 14.36 8.39
N VAL A 64 -6.06 15.32 8.15
CA VAL A 64 -4.63 15.05 7.93
C VAL A 64 -3.95 14.39 9.14
N GLU A 65 -4.32 14.73 10.37
CA GLU A 65 -3.70 14.12 11.55
C GLU A 65 -4.12 12.67 11.74
N ILE A 66 -5.39 12.35 11.43
CA ILE A 66 -5.87 10.96 11.39
C ILE A 66 -5.14 10.16 10.31
N GLN A 67 -4.98 10.74 9.11
CA GLN A 67 -4.25 10.12 8.00
C GLN A 67 -2.77 9.87 8.35
N LYS A 68 -2.09 10.85 8.98
CA LYS A 68 -0.71 10.69 9.47
C LYS A 68 -0.62 9.57 10.50
N GLY A 69 -1.56 9.52 11.45
CA GLY A 69 -1.65 8.43 12.44
C GLY A 69 -1.82 7.06 11.77
N PHE A 70 -2.65 6.99 10.73
CA PHE A 70 -2.87 5.77 9.95
C PHE A 70 -1.58 5.29 9.26
N ILE A 71 -0.83 6.18 8.60
CA ILE A 71 0.46 5.84 7.98
C ILE A 71 1.45 5.35 9.02
N ARG A 72 1.61 6.09 10.12
CA ARG A 72 2.56 5.72 11.20
C ARG A 72 2.23 4.35 11.78
N HIS A 73 0.96 4.07 12.01
CA HIS A 73 0.51 2.78 12.52
C HIS A 73 0.97 1.61 11.65
N PHE A 74 0.77 1.66 10.33
CA PHE A 74 1.21 0.57 9.44
C PHE A 74 2.72 0.53 9.24
N TYR A 75 3.38 1.68 9.22
CA TYR A 75 4.84 1.75 9.22
C TYR A 75 5.44 1.07 10.47
N GLU A 76 4.97 1.44 11.66
CA GLU A 76 5.43 0.89 12.94
C GLU A 76 5.12 -0.60 13.09
N SER A 77 4.01 -1.06 12.50
CA SER A 77 3.64 -2.47 12.44
C SER A 77 4.48 -3.28 11.45
N GLY A 78 5.35 -2.62 10.68
CA GLY A 78 6.25 -3.24 9.72
C GLY A 78 5.58 -3.67 8.42
N SER A 79 4.46 -3.04 8.05
CA SER A 79 3.82 -3.26 6.74
C SER A 79 4.75 -2.92 5.58
N ALA A 80 4.52 -3.58 4.46
CA ALA A 80 5.30 -3.36 3.25
C ALA A 80 5.00 -2.02 2.59
N GLY A 81 3.75 -1.56 2.67
CA GLY A 81 3.25 -0.31 2.11
C GLY A 81 1.73 -0.27 2.07
N ILE A 82 1.16 0.82 1.54
CA ILE A 82 -0.29 0.98 1.36
C ILE A 82 -0.62 1.31 -0.10
N GLY A 83 -1.49 0.52 -0.72
CA GLY A 83 -2.14 0.84 -1.99
C GLY A 83 -3.52 1.44 -1.78
N MET A 84 -3.78 2.61 -2.36
CA MET A 84 -5.04 3.34 -2.23
C MET A 84 -5.76 3.40 -3.56
N LYS A 85 -7.01 2.93 -3.58
CA LYS A 85 -7.90 3.12 -4.73
C LYS A 85 -8.46 4.54 -4.71
N LEU A 86 -7.82 5.43 -5.47
CA LEU A 86 -8.23 6.83 -5.61
C LEU A 86 -9.37 6.95 -6.62
N GLN A 87 -10.35 7.79 -6.31
CA GLN A 87 -11.34 8.25 -7.28
C GLN A 87 -10.76 9.36 -8.15
N LEU A 88 -11.36 9.58 -9.32
CA LEU A 88 -10.97 10.65 -10.23
C LEU A 88 -10.96 12.02 -9.50
N GLY A 89 -9.79 12.64 -9.47
CA GLY A 89 -9.57 13.96 -8.84
C GLY A 89 -9.17 13.92 -7.36
N GLU A 90 -9.12 12.75 -6.73
CA GLU A 90 -8.56 12.62 -5.38
C GLU A 90 -7.03 12.69 -5.43
N VAL A 91 -6.44 13.49 -4.55
CA VAL A 91 -4.98 13.62 -4.42
C VAL A 91 -4.59 13.63 -2.95
N LEU A 92 -3.46 12.99 -2.63
CA LEU A 92 -2.87 13.08 -1.30
C LEU A 92 -2.34 14.48 -1.04
N SER A 93 -2.52 14.98 0.19
CA SER A 93 -1.92 16.24 0.58
C SER A 93 -0.39 16.14 0.60
N LYS A 94 0.29 17.27 0.39
CA LYS A 94 1.76 17.32 0.45
C LYS A 94 2.32 16.82 1.78
N GLU A 95 1.60 17.07 2.88
CA GLU A 95 2.01 16.68 4.22
C GLU A 95 2.02 15.16 4.39
N ILE A 96 1.08 14.47 3.74
CA ILE A 96 1.01 13.00 3.72
C ILE A 96 2.15 12.42 2.90
N ILE A 97 2.39 12.96 1.70
CA ILE A 97 3.50 12.53 0.83
C ILE A 97 4.83 12.72 1.55
N GLN A 98 5.06 13.89 2.15
CA GLN A 98 6.29 14.20 2.90
C GLN A 98 6.49 13.27 4.10
N LEU A 99 5.43 12.97 4.85
CA LEU A 99 5.52 12.02 5.95
C LEU A 99 5.95 10.63 5.44
N ALA A 100 5.28 10.12 4.42
CA ALA A 100 5.59 8.80 3.86
C ALA A 100 7.00 8.72 3.28
N ASP A 101 7.47 9.77 2.58
CA ASP A 101 8.85 9.88 2.13
C ASP A 101 9.85 9.88 3.29
N SER A 102 9.57 10.64 4.37
CA SER A 102 10.45 10.70 5.54
C SER A 102 10.57 9.35 6.26
N LEU A 103 9.50 8.55 6.25
CA LEU A 103 9.46 7.20 6.80
C LEU A 103 9.99 6.16 5.82
N ASN A 104 10.29 6.54 4.58
CA ASN A 104 10.53 5.61 3.47
C ASN A 104 9.41 4.57 3.31
N PHE A 105 8.17 4.95 3.63
CA PHE A 105 7.03 4.05 3.63
C PHE A 105 6.26 4.16 2.31
N PRO A 106 6.22 3.10 1.49
CA PRO A 106 5.62 3.17 0.16
C PRO A 106 4.12 3.43 0.20
N LEU A 107 3.67 4.44 -0.55
CA LEU A 107 2.26 4.66 -0.87
C LEU A 107 2.08 4.54 -2.39
N PHE A 108 1.04 3.83 -2.82
CA PHE A 108 0.72 3.65 -4.23
C PHE A 108 -0.71 4.07 -4.54
N GLU A 109 -0.90 4.60 -5.73
CA GLU A 109 -2.18 4.84 -6.34
C GLU A 109 -2.62 3.59 -7.10
N ILE A 110 -3.85 3.17 -6.87
CA ILE A 110 -4.53 2.14 -7.64
C ILE A 110 -5.64 2.81 -8.44
N PRO A 111 -5.67 2.67 -9.77
CA PRO A 111 -6.72 3.27 -10.60
C PRO A 111 -8.11 2.85 -10.17
N PHE A 112 -9.07 3.76 -10.32
CA PHE A 112 -10.46 3.53 -9.91
C PHE A 112 -11.11 2.34 -10.64
N GLU A 113 -10.67 2.04 -11.86
CA GLU A 113 -11.19 0.97 -12.69
C GLU A 113 -10.68 -0.40 -12.24
N LEU A 114 -9.56 -0.46 -11.51
CA LEU A 114 -8.93 -1.70 -11.08
C LEU A 114 -9.54 -2.18 -9.76
N ALA A 115 -10.05 -3.41 -9.71
CA ALA A 115 -10.60 -3.97 -8.48
C ALA A 115 -9.47 -4.31 -7.49
N LEU A 116 -9.64 -3.96 -6.21
CA LEU A 116 -8.66 -4.30 -5.18
C LEU A 116 -8.44 -5.82 -5.04
N SER A 117 -9.49 -6.61 -5.29
CA SER A 117 -9.40 -8.08 -5.34
C SER A 117 -8.48 -8.59 -6.45
N ASP A 118 -8.47 -7.92 -7.60
CA ASP A 118 -7.64 -8.33 -8.74
C ASP A 118 -6.17 -8.04 -8.44
N VAL A 119 -5.89 -6.86 -7.86
CA VAL A 119 -4.57 -6.51 -7.33
C VAL A 119 -4.10 -7.54 -6.31
N MET A 120 -4.95 -7.86 -5.33
CA MET A 120 -4.64 -8.86 -4.30
C MET A 120 -4.30 -10.23 -4.91
N ASN A 121 -5.13 -10.72 -5.83
CA ASN A 121 -4.96 -12.03 -6.44
C ASN A 121 -3.65 -12.11 -7.23
N GLU A 122 -3.35 -11.11 -8.04
CA GLU A 122 -2.15 -11.07 -8.88
C GLU A 122 -0.85 -10.98 -8.06
N VAL A 123 -0.86 -10.18 -7.00
CA VAL A 123 0.27 -10.11 -6.07
C VAL A 123 0.41 -11.42 -5.31
N ASN A 124 -0.69 -12.00 -4.80
CA ASN A 124 -0.64 -13.28 -4.08
C ASN A 124 -0.12 -14.42 -4.95
N ILE A 125 -0.55 -14.55 -6.21
CA ILE A 125 0.01 -15.53 -7.16
C ILE A 125 1.53 -15.36 -7.25
N SER A 126 2.00 -14.12 -7.38
CA SER A 126 3.43 -13.81 -7.45
C SER A 126 4.22 -14.07 -6.16
N ILE A 127 3.56 -14.16 -5.01
CA ILE A 127 4.17 -14.57 -3.73
C ILE A 127 4.39 -16.09 -3.72
N PHE A 128 3.44 -16.88 -4.24
CA PHE A 128 3.46 -18.35 -4.16
C PHE A 128 4.15 -19.02 -5.35
N ASP A 129 4.26 -18.35 -6.50
CA ASP A 129 4.89 -18.87 -7.71
C ASP A 129 6.44 -18.76 -7.71
N LYS A 130 7.07 -18.31 -6.60
CA LYS A 130 8.53 -18.09 -6.48
C LYS A 130 9.20 -18.90 -5.35
#